data_AF-A0A438HD64-F1
#
_entry.id   AF-A0A438HD64-F1
#
_cell.length_a   1.000
_cell.length_b   1.000
_cell.length_c   1.000
_cell.angle_alpha   90.00
_cell.angle_beta   90.00
_cell.angle_gamma   90.00
#
_symmetry.space_group_name_H-M   'P 1'
#
loop_
_entity.id
_entity.type
_entity.pdbx_description
1 polymer ?
#
loop_
_entity_poly.entity_id
_entity_poly.type
_entity_poly.pdbx_seq_one_letter_code
_entity_poly.pdbx_strand_id
1 'polypeptide(L)' 'MWALMVGRQVVNIPSFMVRVESQKHIDFANTSPLGGGRPGRVKRKNLKAAAKKAAGGDGDEEDED' A
#
# COMPACT_ATOMS: atom_id res chain seq x y z
N MET A 1 -1.60 -7.10 -2.80
CA MET A 1 -0.24 -7.19 -3.35
C MET A 1 -0.23 -6.57 -4.75
N TRP A 2 -0.05 -5.25 -4.82
CA TRP A 2 0.21 -4.50 -6.05
C TRP A 2 1.53 -3.78 -5.76
N ALA A 3 2.63 -4.29 -6.30
CA ALA A 3 3.97 -3.85 -5.89
C ALA A 3 4.80 -3.40 -7.09
N LEU A 4 4.74 -4.11 -8.22
CA LEU A 4 5.68 -3.93 -9.31
C LEU A 4 4.97 -3.32 -10.52
N MET A 5 5.61 -2.33 -11.14
CA MET A 5 5.23 -1.80 -12.44
C MET A 5 6.33 -2.08 -13.47
N VAL A 6 5.90 -2.34 -14.71
CA VAL A 6 6.77 -2.43 -15.87
C VAL A 6 6.41 -1.26 -16.78
N GLY A 7 7.26 -0.24 -16.82
CA GLY A 7 6.98 1.02 -17.50
C GLY A 7 5.77 1.72 -16.88
N ARG A 8 4.60 1.61 -17.54
CA ARG A 8 3.35 2.24 -17.10
C ARG A 8 2.29 1.24 -16.63
N GLN A 9 2.58 -0.06 -16.70
CA GLN A 9 1.63 -1.13 -16.39
C GLN A 9 1.92 -1.74 -15.02
N VAL A 10 0.91 -1.84 -14.16
CA VAL A 10 1.03 -2.55 -12.88
C VAL A 10 0.85 -4.05 -13.11
N VAL A 11 1.81 -4.84 -12.63
CA VAL A 11 1.84 -6.29 -12.78
C VAL A 11 1.78 -6.94 -11.40
N ASN A 12 0.91 -7.94 -11.24
CA ASN A 12 0.67 -8.66 -9.99
C ASN A 12 1.12 -10.13 -10.03
N ILE A 13 1.56 -10.63 -11.20
CA ILE A 13 1.98 -12.02 -11.41
C ILE A 13 3.51 -12.08 -11.46
N PRO A 14 4.16 -12.91 -10.61
CA PRO A 14 5.62 -13.02 -10.60
C PRO A 14 6.20 -13.70 -11.85
N SER A 15 5.38 -14.43 -12.61
CA SER A 15 5.76 -15.14 -13.83
C SER A 15 5.63 -14.31 -15.11
N PHE A 16 5.53 -12.99 -15.01
CA PHE A 16 5.43 -12.13 -16.19
C PHE A 16 6.77 -12.03 -16.92
N MET A 17 6.78 -12.37 -18.22
CA MET A 17 7.99 -12.34 -19.04
C MET A 17 8.28 -10.89 -19.49
N VAL A 18 9.34 -10.30 -18.93
CA VAL A 18 9.73 -8.91 -19.22
C VAL A 18 10.57 -8.86 -20.49
N ARG A 19 10.23 -7.95 -21.41
CA ARG A 19 11.05 -7.66 -22.61
C ARG A 19 12.35 -6.97 -22.19
N VAL A 20 13.46 -7.27 -22.88
CA VAL A 20 14.80 -6.73 -22.56
C VAL A 20 14.82 -5.19 -22.50
N GLU A 21 14.07 -4.52 -23.39
CA GLU A 21 13.93 -3.06 -23.39
C GLU A 21 13.24 -2.51 -22.14
N SER A 22 12.27 -3.26 -21.59
CA SER A 22 11.48 -2.85 -20.43
C SER A 22 12.11 -3.24 -19.10
N GLN A 23 13.22 -3.98 -19.10
CA GLN A 23 13.95 -4.39 -17.89
C GLN A 23 14.41 -3.19 -17.04
N LYS A 24 14.79 -2.07 -17.68
CA LYS A 24 15.21 -0.84 -16.98
C LYS A 24 14.07 -0.06 -16.35
N HIS A 25 12.83 -0.42 -16.67
CA HIS A 25 11.62 0.27 -16.21
C HIS A 25 10.83 -0.59 -15.21
N ILE A 26 11.52 -1.47 -14.49
CA ILE A 26 10.94 -2.26 -13.41
C ILE A 26 11.10 -1.46 -12.13
N ASP A 27 10.00 -0.88 -11.67
CA ASP A 27 9.98 -0.05 -10.48
C ASP A 27 8.80 -0.43 -9.57
N PHE A 28 8.81 0.05 -8.33
CA PHE A 28 7.61 -0.06 -7.50
C PHE A 28 6.52 0.85 -8.07
N ALA A 29 5.29 0.37 -8.15
CA ALA A 29 4.18 1.22 -8.57
C ALA A 29 4.06 2.42 -7.62
N ASN A 30 3.98 3.64 -8.15
CA ASN A 30 3.87 4.88 -7.35
C ASN A 30 2.63 4.88 -6.44
N THR A 31 1.61 4.10 -6.78
CA THR A 31 0.38 3.91 -5.97
C THR A 31 0.56 2.85 -4.88
N SER A 32 1.64 2.08 -4.91
CA SER A 32 1.97 1.08 -3.91
C SER A 32 2.45 1.75 -2.62
N PRO A 33 2.05 1.25 -1.44
CA PRO A 33 2.55 1.72 -0.16
C PRO A 33 4.08 1.63 -0.01
N LEU A 34 4.74 0.78 -0.80
CA LEU A 34 6.20 0.60 -0.80
C LEU A 34 6.92 1.55 -1.76
N GLY A 35 6.22 2.08 -2.77
CA GLY A 35 6.75 3.02 -3.77
C GLY A 35 6.54 4.49 -3.41
N GLY A 36 6.37 4.81 -2.12
CA GLY A 36 6.05 6.18 -1.66
C GLY A 36 4.58 6.58 -1.75
N GLY A 37 3.69 5.64 -2.12
CA GLY A 37 2.25 5.85 -2.15
C GLY A 37 1.61 5.96 -0.76
N ARG A 38 0.32 6.34 -0.75
CA ARG A 38 -0.45 6.50 0.50
C ARG A 38 -0.36 5.24 1.38
N PRO A 39 -0.16 5.38 2.70
CA PRO A 39 -0.14 4.24 3.61
C PRO A 39 -1.35 3.33 3.43
N GLY A 40 -1.10 2.02 3.38
CA GLY A 40 -2.12 0.99 3.20
C GLY A 40 -3.25 1.09 4.22
N ARG A 41 -4.40 0.48 3.92
CA ARG A 41 -5.63 0.59 4.73
C ARG A 41 -5.39 0.31 6.22
N VAL A 42 -4.70 -0.79 6.55
CA VAL A 42 -4.43 -1.19 7.95
C VAL A 42 -3.54 -0.15 8.64
N LYS A 43 -2.42 0.26 8.01
CA LYS A 43 -1.54 1.29 8.54
C LYS A 43 -2.28 2.61 8.76
N ARG A 44 -3.21 2.97 7.86
CA ARG A 44 -4.09 4.15 8.01
C ARG A 44 -5.12 3.99 9.13
N LYS A 45 -5.72 2.81 9.33
CA LYS A 45 -6.63 2.51 10.46
C LYS A 45 -5.89 2.68 11.79
N ASN A 46 -4.68 2.14 11.89
CA ASN A 46 -3.87 2.22 13.10
C ASN A 46 -3.41 3.65 13.40
N LEU A 47 -3.03 4.44 12.39
CA LEU A 47 -2.70 5.85 12.57
C LEU A 47 -3.91 6.68 13.03
N LYS A 48 -5.12 6.42 12.49
CA LYS A 48 -6.35 7.06 12.96
C LYS A 48 -6.69 6.66 14.40
N ALA A 49 -6.54 5.38 14.75
CA ALA A 49 -6.75 4.90 16.11
C ALA A 49 -5.75 5.53 17.08
N ALA A 50 -4.47 5.61 16.71
CA ALA A 50 -3.43 6.26 17.50
C ALA A 50 -3.68 7.77 17.67
N ALA A 51 -4.11 8.47 16.61
CA ALA A 51 -4.46 9.88 16.69
C ALA A 51 -5.69 10.13 17.58
N LYS A 52 -6.71 9.26 17.52
CA LYS A 52 -7.87 9.33 18.43
C LYS A 52 -7.46 9.10 19.90
N LYS A 53 -6.58 8.12 20.17
CA LYS A 53 -6.04 7.87 21.51
C LYS A 53 -5.19 9.02 22.03
N ALA A 54 -4.38 9.66 21.17
CA ALA A 54 -3.55 10.81 21.55
C ALA A 54 -4.36 12.10 21.77
N ALA A 55 -5.55 12.22 21.17
CA ALA A 55 -6.44 13.37 21.33
C ALA A 55 -7.37 13.28 22.56
N GLY A 56 -7.17 12.30 23.46
CA GLY A 56 -7.91 12.23 24.72
C GLY A 56 -9.39 11.85 24.59
N GLY A 57 -9.75 11.04 23.59
CA GLY A 57 -11.08 10.42 23.53
C GLY A 57 -11.08 9.07 24.25
N ASP A 58 -11.37 9.10 25.55
CA ASP A 58 -11.85 7.92 26.28
C ASP A 58 -13.27 7.60 25.79
N GLY A 59 -13.54 6.34 25.49
CA GLY A 59 -14.75 5.88 24.80
C GLY A 59 -14.55 4.49 24.21
N ASP A 60 -14.37 3.53 25.12
CA ASP A 60 -14.68 2.12 24.92
C ASP A 60 -16.13 1.98 24.45
N GLU A 61 -16.35 1.22 23.37
CA GLU A 61 -17.52 0.34 23.21
C GLU A 61 -17.38 -0.46 21.91
N GLU A 62 -17.89 -1.67 22.02
CA GLU A 62 -17.81 -2.85 21.16
C GLU A 62 -18.39 -2.62 19.75
N ASP A 63 -17.92 -3.43 18.80
CA ASP A 63 -18.86 -4.17 17.93
C ASP A 63 -18.11 -5.35 17.29
N GLU A 64 -18.55 -6.53 17.71
CA GLU A 64 -18.44 -7.81 17.01
C GLU A 64 -19.05 -7.72 15.59
N ASP A 65 -18.67 -8.68 14.75
CA ASP A 65 -19.02 -8.93 13.32
C ASP A 65 -18.04 -8.43 12.22
#